data_AF-A0A7W1FU79-F1
#
_entry.id   AF-A0A7W1FU79-F1
#
_cell.length_a   1.000
_cell.length_b   1.000
_cell.length_c   1.000
_cell.angle_alpha   90.00
_cell.angle_beta   90.00
_cell.angle_gamma   90.00
#
_symmetry.space_group_name_H-M   'P 1'
#
loop_
_entity.id
_entity.type
_entity.pdbx_description
1 polymer ?
#
loop_
_entity_poly.entity_id
_entity_poly.type
_entity_poly.pdbx_seq_one_letter_code
_entity_poly.pdbx_strand_id
1 'polypeptide(L)'
;MRRGGQDLTVADVEYKELEPEKWSQADLYQLLAYCVSLGLPAGLLLYASARPLEKHFVQRAGIDLELVGIEMSGKPRDLEAHVRNAAKRLLEQAAELHSHRRATSITAR
;
A
#
# COMPACT_ATOMS: atom_id res chain seq x y z
N MET A 1 2.01 -9.00 -2.99
CA MET A 1 1.86 -10.44 -2.64
C MET A 1 1.04 -11.14 -3.70
N ARG A 2 1.50 -12.31 -4.16
CA ARG A 2 0.77 -13.16 -5.12
C ARG A 2 0.49 -14.53 -4.50
N ARG A 3 -0.72 -15.07 -4.66
CA ARG A 3 -1.10 -16.40 -4.19
C ARG A 3 -1.91 -17.12 -5.25
N GLY A 4 -1.50 -18.33 -5.64
CA GLY A 4 -2.21 -19.12 -6.66
C GLY A 4 -2.38 -18.38 -7.99
N GLY A 5 -1.35 -17.64 -8.42
CA GLY A 5 -1.39 -16.84 -9.65
C GLY A 5 -2.11 -15.49 -9.54
N GLN A 6 -2.81 -15.22 -8.44
CA GLN A 6 -3.56 -13.98 -8.24
C GLN A 6 -2.75 -12.97 -7.43
N ASP A 7 -2.66 -11.73 -7.94
CA ASP A 7 -2.18 -10.60 -7.16
C ASP A 7 -3.22 -10.22 -6.10
N LEU A 8 -2.74 -9.94 -4.89
CA LEU A 8 -3.57 -9.64 -3.73
C LEU A 8 -3.26 -8.28 -3.08
N THR A 9 -2.06 -7.75 -3.27
CA THR A 9 -1.64 -6.43 -2.76
C THR A 9 -0.30 -6.07 -3.42
N VAL A 10 0.02 -4.79 -3.48
CA VAL A 10 1.29 -4.25 -3.97
C VAL A 10 1.78 -3.15 -3.01
N ALA A 11 3.08 -3.08 -2.84
CA ALA A 11 3.74 -2.01 -2.13
C ALA A 11 4.85 -1.43 -3.02
N ASP A 12 5.08 -0.14 -2.90
CA ASP A 12 6.26 0.53 -3.44
C ASP A 12 7.04 1.19 -2.31
N VAL A 13 8.37 1.10 -2.35
CA VAL A 13 9.24 1.53 -1.24
C VAL A 13 10.30 2.47 -1.77
N GLU A 14 10.36 3.65 -1.18
CA GLU A 14 11.17 4.75 -1.66
C GLU A 14 12.13 5.22 -0.57
N TYR A 15 13.42 5.16 -0.87
CA TYR A 15 14.48 5.71 -0.03
C TYR A 15 14.78 7.15 -0.47
N LYS A 16 13.97 8.09 0.01
CA LYS A 16 14.09 9.52 -0.31
C LYS A 16 13.86 10.32 0.97
N GLU A 17 14.79 11.21 1.31
CA GLU A 17 14.53 12.27 2.27
C GLU A 17 13.62 13.30 1.60
N LEU A 18 12.32 13.19 1.86
CA LEU A 18 11.35 14.16 1.38
C LEU A 18 11.17 15.25 2.43
N GLU A 19 11.25 16.52 2.01
CA GLU A 19 10.79 17.65 2.86
C GLU A 19 9.38 17.33 3.38
N PRO A 20 9.07 17.52 4.68
CA PRO A 20 7.84 17.04 5.32
C PRO A 20 6.55 17.35 4.56
N GLU A 21 6.51 18.45 3.80
CA GLU A 21 5.33 18.93 3.07
C GLU A 21 5.29 18.54 1.58
N LYS A 22 6.36 17.94 1.04
CA LYS A 22 6.42 17.51 -0.37
C LYS A 22 6.35 16.00 -0.48
N TRP A 23 5.27 15.50 -1.07
CA TRP A 23 5.19 14.14 -1.59
C TRP A 23 5.46 14.19 -3.10
N SER A 24 6.18 13.18 -3.60
CA SER A 24 6.36 13.02 -5.04
C SER A 24 5.04 12.55 -5.63
N GLN A 25 4.34 13.43 -6.35
CA GLN A 25 3.17 13.03 -7.15
C GLN A 25 3.53 11.87 -8.10
N ALA A 26 4.77 11.82 -8.59
CA ALA A 26 5.24 10.77 -9.47
C ALA A 26 5.18 9.38 -8.80
N ASP A 27 5.54 9.26 -7.53
CA ASP A 27 5.59 7.99 -6.81
C ASP A 27 4.15 7.46 -6.57
N LEU A 28 3.19 8.35 -6.27
CA LEU A 28 1.77 7.98 -6.19
C LEU A 28 1.20 7.52 -7.55
N TYR A 29 1.56 8.21 -8.65
CA TYR A 29 1.11 7.81 -9.98
C TYR A 29 1.74 6.48 -10.43
N GLN A 30 2.97 6.19 -10.00
CA GLN A 30 3.61 4.90 -10.23
C GLN A 30 2.90 3.78 -9.47
N LEU A 31 2.59 3.99 -8.19
CA LEU A 31 1.78 3.04 -7.43
C LEU A 31 0.39 2.83 -8.04
N LEU A 32 -0.27 3.90 -8.50
CA LEU A 32 -1.54 3.81 -9.23
C LEU A 32 -1.40 2.93 -10.48
N ALA A 33 -0.34 3.12 -11.27
CA ALA A 33 -0.09 2.33 -12.46
C ALA A 33 0.06 0.83 -12.13
N TYR A 34 0.74 0.50 -11.02
CA TYR A 34 0.81 -0.88 -10.53
C TYR A 34 -0.57 -1.42 -10.16
N CYS A 35 -1.35 -0.68 -9.38
CA CYS A 35 -2.68 -1.11 -8.97
C CYS A 35 -3.59 -1.38 -10.17
N VAL A 36 -3.61 -0.47 -11.17
CA VAL A 36 -4.37 -0.64 -12.42
C VAL A 36 -3.90 -1.88 -13.18
N SER A 37 -2.58 -2.05 -13.36
CA SER A 37 -2.02 -3.15 -14.14
C SER A 37 -2.25 -4.52 -13.49
N LEU A 38 -2.28 -4.58 -12.16
CA LEU A 38 -2.48 -5.80 -11.37
C LEU A 38 -3.94 -6.06 -11.01
N GLY A 39 -4.86 -5.14 -11.34
CA GLY A 39 -6.27 -5.23 -10.96
C GLY A 39 -6.49 -5.22 -9.44
N LEU A 40 -5.71 -4.41 -8.73
CA LEU A 40 -5.77 -4.26 -7.28
C LEU A 40 -6.57 -3.01 -6.90
N PRO A 41 -7.48 -3.09 -5.90
CA PRO A 41 -8.27 -1.94 -5.45
C PRO A 41 -7.48 -1.00 -4.53
N ALA A 42 -6.30 -1.43 -4.07
CA ALA A 42 -5.46 -0.64 -3.19
C ALA A 42 -3.97 -0.96 -3.33
N GLY A 43 -3.14 -0.01 -2.91
CA GLY A 43 -1.68 -0.16 -2.82
C GLY A 43 -1.11 0.62 -1.64
N LEU A 44 0.15 0.33 -1.27
CA LEU A 44 0.85 0.99 -0.16
C LEU A 44 2.17 1.61 -0.64
N LEU A 45 2.36 2.90 -0.42
CA LEU A 45 3.62 3.62 -0.65
C LEU A 45 4.33 3.82 0.69
N LEU A 46 5.61 3.43 0.74
CA LEU A 46 6.45 3.47 1.92
C LEU A 46 7.59 4.44 1.69
N TYR A 47 7.73 5.45 2.56
CA TYR A 47 8.89 6.34 2.56
C TYR A 47 9.81 6.06 3.73
N ALA A 48 11.11 6.11 3.50
CA ALA A 48 12.15 6.12 4.54
C ALA A 48 12.22 7.48 5.28
N SER A 49 11.09 7.93 5.85
CA SER A 49 10.95 9.19 6.61
C SER A 49 9.85 9.07 7.67
N ALA A 50 9.88 9.87 8.73
CA ALA A 50 8.73 9.98 9.64
C ALA A 50 7.58 10.75 8.99
N ARG A 51 6.48 10.04 8.72
CA ARG A 51 5.24 10.61 8.19
C ARG A 51 4.03 9.88 8.76
N PRO A 52 2.91 10.58 8.98
CA PRO A 52 1.65 9.94 9.35
C PRO A 52 1.13 9.06 8.20
N LEU A 53 0.16 8.20 8.52
CA LEU A 53 -0.62 7.50 7.51
C LEU A 53 -1.46 8.52 6.73
N GLU A 54 -1.31 8.52 5.42
CA GLU A 54 -2.14 9.31 4.50
C GLU A 54 -2.89 8.38 3.54
N LYS A 55 -4.06 8.81 3.08
CA LYS A 55 -4.90 8.06 2.14
C LYS A 55 -5.33 8.95 0.99
N HIS A 56 -5.18 8.43 -0.23
CA HIS A 56 -5.59 9.09 -1.47
C HIS A 56 -6.49 8.17 -2.26
N PHE A 57 -7.75 8.55 -2.41
CA PHE A 57 -8.70 7.83 -3.25
C PHE A 57 -8.69 8.40 -4.67
N VAL A 58 -8.31 7.58 -5.65
CA VAL A 58 -8.33 7.95 -7.07
C VAL A 58 -9.71 7.68 -7.64
N GLN A 59 -10.59 8.68 -7.58
CA GLN A 59 -12.03 8.57 -7.89
C GLN A 59 -12.35 7.82 -9.19
N ARG A 60 -11.68 8.17 -10.30
CA ARG A 60 -11.95 7.57 -11.62
C ARG A 60 -11.45 6.14 -11.77
N ALA A 61 -10.50 5.72 -10.93
CA ALA A 61 -9.99 4.36 -10.92
C ALA A 61 -10.64 3.50 -9.84
N GLY A 62 -11.26 4.12 -8.83
CA GLY A 62 -11.79 3.41 -7.66
C GLY A 62 -10.69 2.74 -6.83
N ILE A 63 -9.51 3.35 -6.77
CA ILE A 63 -8.32 2.78 -6.13
C ILE A 63 -7.92 3.61 -4.91
N ASP A 64 -7.69 2.95 -3.78
CA ASP A 64 -7.15 3.52 -2.55
C ASP A 64 -5.62 3.42 -2.53
N LEU A 65 -4.94 4.56 -2.50
CA LEU A 65 -3.50 4.62 -2.31
C LEU A 65 -3.23 5.05 -0.87
N GLU A 66 -2.52 4.20 -0.12
CA GLU A 66 -2.12 4.51 1.24
C GLU A 66 -0.64 4.84 1.29
N LEU A 67 -0.27 5.80 2.13
CA LEU A 67 1.09 6.25 2.29
C LEU A 67 1.48 6.12 3.76
N VAL A 68 2.64 5.54 4.05
CA VAL A 68 3.14 5.48 5.42
C VAL A 68 4.65 5.72 5.47
N GLY A 69 5.07 6.50 6.47
CA GLY A 69 6.47 6.72 6.76
C GLY A 69 7.07 5.62 7.64
N ILE A 70 8.30 5.22 7.33
CA ILE A 70 9.17 4.43 8.19
C ILE A 70 10.23 5.39 8.74
N GLU A 71 10.14 5.71 10.03
CA GLU A 71 11.19 6.45 10.71
C GLU A 71 12.48 5.61 10.74
N MET A 72 13.53 6.17 10.14
CA MET A 72 14.83 5.51 9.96
C MET A 72 15.82 5.89 11.07
N SER A 73 15.55 6.96 11.81
CA SER A 73 16.27 7.32 13.02
C SER A 73 15.72 6.59 14.24
N GLY A 74 16.54 6.36 15.25
CA GLY A 74 16.13 5.67 16.47
C GLY A 74 16.70 4.25 16.60
N LYS A 75 16.10 3.43 17.46
CA LYS A 75 16.64 2.10 17.78
C LYS A 75 16.22 1.10 16.71
N PRO A 76 17.04 0.08 16.41
CA PRO A 76 16.68 -0.98 15.46
C PRO A 76 15.32 -1.66 15.75
N ARG A 77 14.94 -1.75 17.04
CA ARG A 77 13.63 -2.30 17.45
C ARG A 77 12.45 -1.46 17.00
N ASP A 78 12.60 -0.14 16.95
CA ASP A 78 11.55 0.79 16.55
C ASP A 78 11.33 0.70 15.03
N LEU A 79 12.44 0.64 14.27
CA LEU A 79 12.42 0.37 12.83
C LEU A 79 11.74 -0.98 12.52
N GLU A 80 12.09 -2.03 13.27
CA GLU A 80 11.48 -3.36 13.10
C GLU A 80 9.97 -3.35 13.37
N ALA A 81 9.52 -2.53 14.33
CA ALA A 81 8.10 -2.33 14.61
C ALA A 81 7.39 -1.60 13.45
N HIS A 82 8.00 -0.57 12.87
CA HIS A 82 7.44 0.14 11.70
C HIS A 82 7.31 -0.79 10.49
N VAL A 83 8.34 -1.58 10.20
CA VAL A 83 8.31 -2.56 9.11
C VAL A 83 7.23 -3.61 9.35
N ARG A 84 7.07 -4.09 10.60
CA ARG A 84 5.98 -5.02 10.95
C ARG A 84 4.60 -4.42 10.73
N ASN A 85 4.39 -3.15 11.07
CA ASN A 85 3.11 -2.47 10.84
C ASN A 85 2.81 -2.33 9.34
N ALA A 86 3.81 -1.95 8.53
CA ALA A 86 3.67 -1.91 7.07
C ALA A 86 3.32 -3.30 6.49
N ALA A 87 4.01 -4.35 6.94
CA ALA A 87 3.73 -5.72 6.53
C ALA A 87 2.30 -6.15 6.94
N LYS A 88 1.86 -5.80 8.15
CA LYS A 88 0.49 -6.06 8.60
C LYS A 88 -0.53 -5.38 7.70
N ARG A 89 -0.30 -4.13 7.31
CA ARG A 89 -1.22 -3.41 6.42
C ARG A 89 -1.35 -4.06 5.04
N LEU A 90 -0.25 -4.55 4.47
CA LEU A 90 -0.29 -5.32 3.21
C LEU A 90 -1.09 -6.61 3.35
N LEU A 91 -0.96 -7.32 4.48
CA LEU A 91 -1.74 -8.52 4.76
C LEU A 91 -3.23 -8.21 4.91
N GLU A 92 -3.58 -7.08 5.53
CA GLU A 92 -4.96 -6.61 5.65
C GLU A 92 -5.57 -6.32 4.26
N GLN A 93 -4.88 -5.58 3.40
CA GLN A 93 -5.33 -5.33 2.01
C GLN A 93 -5.58 -6.64 1.25
N ALA A 94 -4.67 -7.60 1.40
CA ALA A 94 -4.84 -8.91 0.76
C ALA A 94 -6.02 -9.71 1.29
N ALA A 95 -6.27 -9.66 2.60
CA ALA A 95 -7.41 -10.32 3.24
C ALA A 95 -8.75 -9.67 2.84
N GLU A 96 -8.78 -8.34 2.76
CA GLU A 96 -9.92 -7.56 2.27
C GLU A 96 -10.28 -7.99 0.84
N LEU A 97 -9.32 -7.97 -0.09
CA LEU A 97 -9.57 -8.37 -1.48
C LEU A 97 -9.99 -9.84 -1.62
N HIS A 98 -9.34 -10.74 -0.87
CA HIS A 98 -9.71 -12.15 -0.89
C HIS A 98 -11.16 -12.38 -0.41
N SER A 99 -11.58 -11.67 0.64
CA SER A 99 -12.93 -11.75 1.18
C SER A 99 -13.98 -11.20 0.21
N HIS A 100 -13.70 -10.04 -0.41
CA HIS A 100 -14.57 -9.45 -1.44
C HIS A 100 -14.78 -10.40 -2.62
N ARG A 101 -13.70 -10.98 -3.17
CA ARG A 101 -13.79 -11.93 -4.30
C ARG A 101 -14.59 -13.19 -3.94
N ARG A 102 -14.48 -13.71 -2.71
CA ARG A 102 -15.29 -14.85 -2.26
C ARG A 102 -16.77 -14.49 -2.15
N ALA A 103 -17.11 -13.32 -1.64
CA ALA A 103 -18.50 -12.86 -1.52
C ALA A 103 -19.16 -12.74 -2.91
N THR A 104 -18.49 -12.07 -3.87
CA THR A 104 -19.01 -11.92 -5.24
C THR A 104 -19.20 -13.26 -5.96
N SER A 105 -18.34 -14.25 -5.69
CA SER A 105 -18.43 -15.59 -6.30
C SER A 105 -19.62 -16.42 -5.78
N ILE A 106 -20.11 -16.12 -4.57
CA ILE A 106 -21.28 -16.79 -3.98
C ILE A 106 -22.58 -16.21 -4.54
N THR A 107 -22.63 -14.90 -4.78
CA THR A 107 -23.83 -14.22 -5.29
C THR A 107 -24.06 -14.43 -6.80
N ALA A 108 -23.04 -14.86 -7.54
CA ALA A 108 -23.11 -15.10 -8.99
C ALA A 108 -23.58 -16.53 -9.39
N ARG A 109 -24.11 -17.31 -8.44
CA ARG A 109 -24.71 -18.64 -8.65
C ARG A 109 -26.18 -18.62 -8.30
#